data_AF-A0A950B867-F1
#
_entry.id   AF-A0A950B867-F1
#
_cell.length_a   1.000
_cell.length_b   1.000
_cell.length_c   1.000
_cell.angle_alpha   90.00
_cell.angle_beta   90.00
_cell.angle_gamma   90.00
#
_symmetry.space_group_name_H-M   'P 1'
#
loop_
_entity.id
_entity.type
_entity.pdbx_description
1 polymer ?
#
loop_
_entity_poly.entity_id
_entity_poly.type
_entity_poly.pdbx_seq_one_letter_code
_entity_poly.pdbx_strand_id
1 'polypeptide(L)' 'LGLPSGLAAMGVERAQFADVIAGALKDHCHASNPRLASAQDYEQLLASSL' A
#
# COMPACT_ATOMS: atom_id res chain seq x y z
N LEU A 1 16.39 -0.09 -14.83
CA LEU A 1 16.23 -1.22 -13.89
C LEU A 1 15.17 -2.23 -14.32
N GLY A 2 14.36 -1.95 -15.35
CA GLY A 2 13.35 -2.93 -15.83
C GLY A 2 12.24 -3.19 -14.82
N LEU A 3 11.91 -2.20 -13.98
CA LEU A 3 10.83 -2.32 -13.00
C LEU A 3 9.46 -2.20 -13.69
N PRO A 4 8.44 -2.90 -13.19
CA PRO A 4 7.06 -2.76 -13.65
C PRO A 4 6.57 -1.32 -13.49
N SER A 5 5.61 -0.90 -14.33
CA SER A 5 5.09 0.47 -14.36
C SER A 5 4.23 0.83 -13.14
N GLY A 6 3.77 -0.17 -12.38
CA GLY A 6 2.86 0.00 -11.26
C GLY A 6 2.42 -1.34 -10.67
N LEU A 7 1.59 -1.28 -9.64
CA LEU A 7 1.08 -2.46 -8.95
C LEU A 7 0.15 -3.29 -9.84
N ALA A 8 -0.60 -2.67 -10.76
CA ALA A 8 -1.45 -3.41 -11.70
C ALA A 8 -0.63 -4.34 -12.62
N ALA A 9 0.56 -3.90 -13.06
CA ALA A 9 1.48 -4.72 -13.86
C ALA A 9 2.05 -5.92 -13.08
N MET A 10 1.90 -5.92 -11.75
CA MET A 10 2.26 -7.02 -10.84
C MET A 10 1.05 -7.86 -10.42
N GLY A 11 -0.14 -7.62 -10.97
CA GLY A 11 -1.35 -8.38 -10.66
C GLY A 11 -2.08 -7.95 -9.39
N VAL A 12 -1.81 -6.75 -8.88
CA VAL A 12 -2.54 -6.20 -7.72
C VAL A 12 -3.88 -5.64 -8.18
N GLU A 13 -4.94 -5.98 -7.44
CA GLU A 13 -6.30 -5.54 -7.70
C GLU A 13 -6.84 -4.73 -6.51
N ARG A 14 -7.78 -3.81 -6.78
CA ARG A 14 -8.43 -3.01 -5.73
C ARG A 14 -9.12 -3.84 -4.65
N ALA A 15 -9.60 -5.04 -5.00
CA ALA A 15 -10.24 -5.96 -4.05
C ALA A 15 -9.28 -6.41 -2.93
N GLN A 16 -7.96 -6.35 -3.17
CA GLN A 16 -6.93 -6.76 -2.20
C GLN A 16 -6.55 -5.63 -1.23
N PHE A 17 -7.00 -4.39 -1.47
CA PHE A 17 -6.54 -3.23 -0.70
C PHE A 17 -6.86 -3.34 0.79
N ALA A 18 -8.06 -3.81 1.14
CA ALA A 18 -8.46 -3.93 2.54
C ALA A 18 -7.51 -4.82 3.35
N ASP A 19 -7.13 -5.97 2.80
CA ASP A 19 -6.23 -6.92 3.47
C ASP A 19 -4.80 -6.39 3.57
N VAL A 20 -4.31 -5.75 2.49
CA VAL A 20 -2.98 -5.11 2.46
C VAL A 20 -2.89 -3.98 3.49
N ILE A 21 -3.89 -3.10 3.56
CA ILE A 21 -3.94 -1.99 4.51
C ILE A 21 -3.99 -2.52 5.95
N ALA A 22 -4.80 -3.55 6.22
CA ALA A 22 -4.89 -4.15 7.53
C ALA A 22 -3.55 -4.79 7.99
N GLY A 23 -2.79 -5.37 7.06
CA GLY A 23 -1.43 -5.85 7.31
C GLY A 23 -0.45 -4.71 7.59
N ALA A 24 -0.46 -3.68 6.73
CA ALA A 24 0.42 -2.52 6.85
C ALA A 24 0.26 -1.79 8.20
N LEU A 25 -0.98 -1.62 8.69
CA LEU A 25 -1.25 -0.97 9.98
C LEU A 25 -0.69 -1.73 11.19
N LYS A 26 -0.40 -3.04 11.05
CA LYS A 26 0.17 -3.89 12.11
C LYS A 26 1.68 -4.05 11.98
N ASP A 27 2.26 -3.57 10.89
CA ASP A 27 3.68 -3.75 10.62
C ASP A 27 4.54 -2.83 11.51
N HIS A 28 5.69 -3.32 11.98
CA HIS A 28 6.57 -2.50 12.81
C HIS A 28 7.11 -1.29 12.02
N CYS A 29 7.43 -1.45 10.74
CA CYS A 29 7.94 -0.34 9.93
C CYS A 29 6.91 0.81 9.86
N HIS A 30 5.61 0.49 9.85
CA HIS A 30 4.53 1.47 9.95
C HIS A 30 4.61 2.26 11.27
N ALA A 31 4.75 1.58 12.41
CA ALA A 31 4.84 2.23 13.72
C ALA A 31 6.09 3.11 13.89
N SER A 32 7.18 2.78 13.19
CA SER A 32 8.43 3.59 13.19
C SER A 32 8.46 4.70 12.13
N ASN A 33 7.44 4.81 11.28
CA ASN A 33 7.42 5.80 10.21
C ASN A 33 7.30 7.22 10.80
N PRO A 34 8.13 8.21 10.38
CA PRO A 34 8.12 9.56 10.95
C PRO A 34 6.79 10.31 10.77
N ARG A 35 5.96 9.87 9.82
CA ARG A 35 4.56 10.27 9.69
C ARG A 35 3.68 9.03 9.83
N LEU A 36 2.85 9.01 10.86
CA LEU A 36 1.87 7.95 11.03
C LEU A 36 0.80 8.07 9.93
N ALA A 37 0.66 7.02 9.11
CA ALA A 37 -0.32 6.96 8.04
C ALA A 37 -1.66 6.41 8.56
N SER A 38 -2.78 7.00 8.16
CA SER A 38 -4.10 6.41 8.38
C SER A 38 -4.39 5.30 7.36
N ALA A 39 -5.43 4.51 7.59
CA ALA A 39 -5.94 3.55 6.60
C ALA A 39 -6.27 4.24 5.26
N GLN A 40 -6.80 5.46 5.32
CA GLN A 40 -7.16 6.23 4.13
C GLN A 40 -5.93 6.76 3.38
N ASP A 41 -4.86 7.12 4.09
CA ASP A 41 -3.58 7.45 3.46
C ASP A 41 -3.05 6.24 2.66
N TYR A 42 -3.12 5.03 3.22
CA TYR A 42 -2.73 3.82 2.50
C TYR A 42 -3.60 3.54 1.28
N GLU A 43 -4.92 3.73 1.39
CA GLU A 43 -5.83 3.56 0.26
C GLU A 43 -5.48 4.52 -0.89
N GLN A 44 -5.17 5.78 -0.58
CA GLN A 44 -4.71 6.75 -1.59
C GLN A 44 -3.36 6.35 -2.20
N LEU A 45 -2.39 5.93 -1.38
CA LEU A 45 -1.08 5.48 -1.87
C LEU A 45 -1.20 4.29 -2.81
N LEU A 46 -2.00 3.28 -2.44
CA LEU A 46 -2.24 2.10 -3.27
C LEU A 46 -2.97 2.48 -4.56
N ALA A 47 -3.98 3.37 -4.49
CA ALA A 47 -4.70 3.84 -5.67
C ALA A 47 -3.82 4.66 -6.63
N SER A 48 -2.88 5.45 -6.11
CA SER A 48 -1.89 6.19 -6.92
C SER A 48 -0.78 5.31 -7.50
N SER A 49 -0.61 4.10 -6.96
CA SER A 49 0.43 3.16 -7.37
C SER A 49 -0.07 2.05 -8.29
N LEU A 50 -1.39 1.94 -8.50
CA LEU A 50 -1.99 1.02 -9.47
C LEU A 50 -1.55 1.36 -10.89
#